data_AF-A0A068UQS4-F1
#
_entry.id   AF-A0A068UQS4-F1
#
_cell.length_a   1.000
_cell.length_b   1.000
_cell.length_c   1.000
_cell.angle_alpha   90.00
_cell.angle_beta   90.00
_cell.angle_gamma   90.00
#
_symmetry.space_group_name_H-M   'P 1'
#
loop_
_entity.id
_entity.type
_entity.pdbx_description
1 polymer ?
#
loop_
_entity_poly.entity_id
_entity_poly.type
_entity_poly.pdbx_seq_one_letter_code
_entity_poly.pdbx_strand_id
1 'polypeptide(L)' 'MLEEVTVIRSEKVKDELVLDGNNIELVSRSAALINQVGLSHHVKNKDIRKFLDGIYVSEKGQIAEEE' A
#
# COMPACT_ATOMS: atom_id res chain seq x y z
N MET A 1 -9.41 2.29 -7.73
CA MET A 1 -7.98 2.54 -8.00
C MET A 1 -7.89 3.49 -9.16
N LEU A 2 -6.84 4.30 -9.21
CA LEU A 2 -6.63 5.21 -10.34
C LEU A 2 -6.22 4.41 -11.57
N GLU A 3 -6.53 4.94 -12.76
CA GLU A 3 -6.14 4.32 -14.02
C GLU A 3 -4.61 4.17 -14.08
N GLU A 4 -4.15 3.06 -14.69
CA GLU A 4 -2.74 2.69 -14.89
C GLU A 4 -1.95 2.18 -13.67
N VAL A 5 -2.59 1.96 -12.51
CA VAL A 5 -1.95 1.29 -11.37
C VAL A 5 -2.42 -0.17 -11.27
N THR A 6 -1.49 -1.10 -11.47
CA THR A 6 -1.71 -2.54 -11.30
C THR A 6 -1.39 -2.97 -9.87
N VAL A 7 -2.29 -3.77 -9.29
CA VAL A 7 -2.12 -4.30 -7.93
C VAL A 7 -1.93 -5.80 -8.03
N ILE A 8 -0.81 -6.30 -7.52
CA ILE A 8 -0.46 -7.72 -7.53
C ILE A 8 -0.26 -8.16 -6.08
N ARG A 9 -0.71 -9.37 -5.75
CA ARG A 9 -0.39 -9.98 -4.46
C ARG A 9 0.94 -10.70 -4.59
N SER A 10 1.88 -10.43 -3.69
CA SER A 10 3.17 -11.13 -3.69
C SER A 10 2.96 -12.62 -3.43
N GLU A 11 3.61 -13.47 -4.22
CA GLU A 11 3.64 -14.92 -4.00
C GLU A 11 4.71 -15.33 -2.97
N LYS A 12 5.75 -14.51 -2.84
CA LYS A 12 6.91 -14.78 -1.98
C LYS A 12 6.63 -14.44 -0.51
N VAL A 13 5.84 -13.40 -0.27
CA VAL A 13 5.56 -12.88 1.07
C VAL A 13 4.07 -12.90 1.30
N LYS A 14 3.67 -13.51 2.42
CA LYS A 14 2.27 -13.58 2.82
C LYS A 14 1.79 -12.19 3.25
N ASP A 15 0.61 -11.82 2.76
CA ASP A 15 -0.11 -10.58 3.09
C ASP A 15 0.56 -9.27 2.61
N GLU A 16 1.30 -9.36 1.50
CA GLU A 16 1.89 -8.21 0.82
C GLU A 16 1.18 -7.87 -0.50
N LEU A 17 0.97 -6.58 -0.73
CA LEU A 17 0.42 -6.01 -1.97
C LEU A 17 1.49 -5.17 -2.65
N VAL A 18 1.76 -5.47 -3.92
CA VAL A 18 2.67 -4.72 -4.78
C VAL A 18 1.85 -3.81 -5.68
N LEU A 19 2.23 -2.54 -5.74
CA LEU A 19 1.59 -1.52 -6.57
C LEU A 19 2.56 -1.07 -7.65
N ASP A 20 2.26 -1.47 -8.89
CA ASP A 20 3.07 -1.12 -10.05
C ASP A 20 2.33 -0.11 -10.92
N GLY A 21 3.08 0.82 -11.51
CA GLY A 21 2.52 1.81 -12.43
C GLY A 21 3.58 2.75 -12.98
N ASN A 22 3.31 3.31 -14.15
CA ASN A 22 4.26 4.20 -14.84
C ASN A 22 4.34 5.60 -14.19
N ASN A 23 3.25 6.06 -13.57
CA ASN A 23 3.19 7.37 -12.91
C ASN A 23 3.27 7.25 -11.39
N ILE A 24 4.36 7.75 -10.82
CA ILE A 24 4.63 7.71 -9.37
C ILE A 24 3.58 8.44 -8.53
N GLU A 25 2.98 9.53 -9.02
CA GLU A 25 1.96 10.26 -8.27
C GLU A 25 0.68 9.43 -8.14
N LEU A 26 0.30 8.71 -9.19
CA LEU A 26 -0.88 7.85 -9.18
C LEU A 26 -0.67 6.61 -8.32
N VAL A 27 0.52 6.00 -8.40
CA VAL A 27 0.90 4.87 -7.54
C VAL A 27 0.93 5.30 -6.07
N SER A 28 1.58 6.43 -5.76
CA SER A 28 1.67 6.97 -4.39
C SER A 28 0.29 7.35 -3.84
N ARG A 29 -0.55 8.02 -4.64
CA ARG A 29 -1.91 8.36 -4.23
C ARG A 29 -2.77 7.12 -3.99
N SER A 30 -2.60 6.08 -4.81
CA SER A 30 -3.31 4.80 -4.61
C SER A 30 -2.85 4.11 -3.32
N ALA A 31 -1.55 4.09 -3.04
CA ALA A 31 -1.00 3.56 -1.79
C ALA A 31 -1.53 4.32 -0.55
N ALA A 32 -1.57 5.65 -0.63
CA ALA A 32 -2.09 6.50 0.45
C ALA A 32 -3.57 6.22 0.74
N LEU A 33 -4.39 6.05 -0.31
CA LEU A 33 -5.81 5.70 -0.17
C LEU A 33 -6.01 4.35 0.51
N ILE A 34 -5.20 3.33 0.17
CA ILE A 34 -5.28 2.00 0.81
C ILE A 34 -4.99 2.12 2.31
N ASN A 35 -3.93 2.83 2.68
CA ASN A 35 -3.58 3.05 4.08
C ASN A 35 -4.70 3.80 4.83
N GLN A 36 -5.26 4.85 4.23
CA GLN A 36 -6.35 5.62 4.82
C GLN A 36 -7.61 4.76 5.05
N VAL A 37 -7.96 3.88 4.10
CA VAL A 37 -9.06 2.91 4.27
C VAL A 37 -8.74 1.93 5.40
N GLY A 38 -7.52 1.40 5.47
CA GLY A 38 -7.09 0.45 6.49
C GLY A 38 -7.21 1.02 7.91
N LEU A 39 -6.60 2.19 8.14
CA LEU A 39 -6.66 2.91 9.41
C LEU A 39 -8.09 3.33 9.76
N SER A 40 -8.84 3.81 8.77
CA SER A 40 -10.22 4.24 8.98
C SER A 40 -11.13 3.08 9.33
N HIS A 41 -10.97 1.85 8.82
CA HIS A 41 -11.91 0.76 9.11
C HIS A 41 -11.55 -0.07 10.35
N HIS A 42 -10.26 -0.29 10.62
CA HIS A 42 -9.82 -1.20 11.69
C HIS A 42 -9.69 -0.51 13.05
N VAL A 43 -9.50 0.81 13.07
CA VAL A 43 -9.16 1.58 14.28
C VAL A 43 -10.12 2.76 14.49
N LYS A 44 -11.41 2.64 14.11
CA LYS A 44 -12.41 3.64 14.55
C LYS A 44 -12.60 3.56 16.06
N ASN A 45 -12.51 4.71 16.72
CA ASN A 45 -12.76 4.90 18.15
C ASN A 45 -11.90 4.02 19.08
N LYS A 46 -10.70 3.63 18.63
CA LYS A 46 -9.70 2.90 19.42
C LYS A 46 -8.41 3.70 19.48
N ASP A 47 -7.57 3.40 20.47
CA ASP A 47 -6.23 4.00 20.56
C ASP A 47 -5.31 3.39 19.49
N ILE A 48 -4.95 4.23 18.52
CA ILE A 48 -4.05 3.89 17.41
C ILE A 48 -2.65 3.45 17.85
N ARG A 49 -2.24 3.76 19.09
CA ARG A 49 -0.93 3.33 19.63
C ARG A 49 -0.96 1.91 20.18
N LYS A 50 -2.16 1.37 20.45
CA LYS A 50 -2.37 0.02 20.96
C LYS A 50 -2.86 -0.93 19.88
N PHE A 51 -3.68 -0.44 18.97
CA PHE A 51 -4.20 -1.19 17.83
C PHE A 51 -3.45 -0.77 16.57
N LEU A 52 -2.42 -1.54 16.24
CA LEU A 52 -1.55 -1.32 15.09
C LEU A 52 -2.11 -1.97 13.80
N ASP A 53 -3.35 -2.48 13.83
CA ASP A 53 -4.00 -3.08 12.67
C ASP A 53 -4.17 -2.03 11.56
N GLY A 54 -3.52 -2.28 10.43
CA GLY A 54 -3.47 -1.38 9.29
C GLY A 54 -2.64 -1.97 8.15
N ILE A 55 -2.70 -1.31 7.00
CA ILE A 55 -1.86 -1.63 5.85
C ILE A 55 -0.81 -0.53 5.75
N TYR A 56 0.46 -0.90 5.85
CA TYR A 56 1.59 0.04 5.84
C TYR A 56 2.46 -0.17 4.60
N VAL A 57 3.20 0.87 4.24
CA VAL A 57 4.20 0.80 3.17
C VAL A 57 5.46 0.17 3.76
N SER A 58 5.81 -1.01 3.28
CA SER A 58 7.06 -1.70 3.64
C SER A 58 8.26 -1.06 2.94
N GLU A 59 8.16 -0.89 1.62
CA GLU A 59 9.24 -0.41 0.77
C GLU A 59 8.69 0.46 -0.38
N LYS A 60 9.56 1.34 -0.90
CA LYS A 60 9.32 2.11 -2.11
C LYS A 60 10.54 1.98 -3.02
N GLY A 61 10.33 1.60 -4.27
CA GLY A 61 11.40 1.37 -5.23
C GLY A 61 10.93 1.56 -6.66
N GLN A 62 11.87 1.46 -7.60
CA GLN A 62 11.57 1.33 -9.03
C GLN A 62 11.46 -0.15 -9.39
N ILE A 63 10.67 -0.46 -10.42
CA ILE A 63 10.46 -1.83 -10.89
C ILE A 63 11.73 -2.39 -11.56
N ALA A 64 12.54 -1.52 -12.17
CA ALA A 64 13.85 -1.88 -12.70
C ALA A 64 14.90 -1.72 -11.59
N GLU A 65 15.44 -2.84 -11.12
CA GLU A 65 16.71 -2.85 -10.40
C GLU A 65 17.82 -2.54 -11.43
N GLU A 66 18.55 -1.43 -11.26
CA GLU A 66 19.84 -1.26 -11.95
C GLU A 66 20.78 -2.35 -11.42
N GLU A 67 21.23 -3.23 -12.32
CA GLU A 67 22.35 -4.17 -12.09
C GLU A 67 23.63 -3.45 -11.65
#